data_AF-A0A969YQK8-F1
#
_entry.id   AF-A0A969YQK8-F1
#
_cell.length_a   1.000
_cell.length_b   1.000
_cell.length_c   1.000
_cell.angle_alpha   90.00
_cell.angle_beta   90.00
_cell.angle_gamma   90.00
#
_symmetry.space_group_name_H-M   'P 1'
#
loop_
_entity.id
_entity.type
_entity.pdbx_description
1 polymer ?
#
loop_
_entity_poly.entity_id
_entity_poly.type
_entity_poly.pdbx_seq_one_letter_code
_entity_poly.pdbx_strand_id
1 'polypeptide(L)'
;MTAILKTARDVLLRTLYFSLQNGMTAYRWLLRFFKIRLHNWKKCGAQKALDRELKQLGTGIYSLYARDEGDWQNAPSVQQQIRAVKEAEGKLLQADALREAIDADYAEKKEKIREKYAARKAAIGPEGE
;
A
#
# COMPACT_ATOMS: atom_id res chain seq x y z
N MET A 1 -8.35 52.74 -1.01
CA MET A 1 -7.64 51.90 -2.01
C MET A 1 -6.76 50.83 -1.39
N THR A 2 -5.96 51.14 -0.37
CA THR A 2 -5.09 50.16 0.32
C THR A 2 -5.85 49.04 1.04
N ALA A 3 -7.01 49.32 1.62
CA ALA A 3 -7.85 48.32 2.30
C ALA A 3 -8.44 47.29 1.32
N ILE A 4 -8.98 47.73 0.18
CA ILE A 4 -9.58 46.87 -0.87
C ILE A 4 -8.51 45.98 -1.50
N LEU A 5 -7.30 46.51 -1.72
CA LEU A 5 -6.17 45.72 -2.24
C LEU A 5 -5.71 44.65 -1.23
N LYS A 6 -5.77 44.92 0.09
CA LYS A 6 -5.49 43.92 1.12
C LYS A 6 -6.56 42.81 1.15
N THR A 7 -7.84 43.17 1.16
CA THR A 7 -8.94 42.18 1.16
C THR A 7 -8.92 41.29 -0.08
N ALA A 8 -8.69 41.88 -1.26
CA ALA A 8 -8.58 41.12 -2.50
C ALA A 8 -7.40 40.13 -2.46
N ARG A 9 -6.24 40.56 -1.94
CA ARG A 9 -5.07 39.70 -1.74
C ARG A 9 -5.36 38.55 -0.77
N ASP A 10 -6.05 38.81 0.34
CA ASP A 10 -6.30 37.80 1.37
C ASP A 10 -7.31 36.75 0.91
N VAL A 11 -8.34 37.14 0.15
CA VAL A 11 -9.29 36.21 -0.49
C VAL A 11 -8.56 35.33 -1.50
N LEU A 12 -7.67 35.91 -2.31
CA LEU A 12 -6.92 35.22 -3.35
C LEU A 12 -5.89 34.25 -2.75
N LEU A 13 -5.24 34.63 -1.65
CA LEU A 13 -4.38 33.73 -0.88
C LEU A 13 -5.19 32.59 -0.24
N ARG A 14 -6.37 32.86 0.33
CA ARG A 14 -7.24 31.82 0.90
C ARG A 14 -7.66 30.77 -0.12
N THR A 15 -8.07 31.18 -1.32
CA THR A 15 -8.47 30.25 -2.39
C THR A 15 -7.28 29.45 -2.90
N LEU A 16 -6.10 30.08 -3.05
CA LEU A 16 -4.85 29.39 -3.38
C LEU A 16 -4.45 28.37 -2.30
N TYR A 17 -4.53 28.71 -1.01
CA TYR A 17 -4.20 27.77 0.05
C TYR A 17 -5.20 26.61 0.10
N PHE A 18 -6.48 26.87 -0.14
CA PHE A 18 -7.50 25.83 -0.21
C PHE A 18 -7.27 24.88 -1.38
N SER A 19 -6.95 25.41 -2.57
CA SER A 19 -6.62 24.57 -3.73
C SER A 19 -5.33 23.78 -3.53
N LEU A 20 -4.29 24.38 -2.92
CA LEU A 20 -3.04 23.67 -2.61
C LEU A 20 -3.24 22.56 -1.56
N GLN A 21 -4.04 22.81 -0.53
CA GLN A 21 -4.35 21.83 0.52
C GLN A 21 -5.12 20.64 -0.06
N ASN A 22 -6.15 20.91 -0.88
CA ASN A 22 -6.91 19.87 -1.55
C ASN A 22 -6.07 19.12 -2.58
N GLY A 23 -5.25 19.83 -3.35
CA GLY A 23 -4.32 19.25 -4.32
C GLY A 23 -3.31 18.31 -3.69
N MET A 24 -2.67 18.69 -2.58
CA MET A 24 -1.75 17.80 -1.87
C MET A 24 -2.46 16.60 -1.24
N THR A 25 -3.67 16.79 -0.74
CA THR A 25 -4.49 15.69 -0.21
C THR A 25 -4.85 14.70 -1.31
N ALA A 26 -5.26 15.20 -2.48
CA ALA A 26 -5.57 14.40 -3.66
C ALA A 26 -4.32 13.65 -4.17
N TYR A 27 -3.18 14.32 -4.28
CA TYR A 27 -1.91 13.70 -4.66
C TYR A 27 -1.53 12.54 -3.73
N ARG A 28 -1.64 12.73 -2.40
CA ARG A 28 -1.36 11.65 -1.45
C ARG A 28 -2.37 10.50 -1.55
N TRP A 29 -3.63 10.80 -1.85
CA TRP A 29 -4.65 9.78 -2.09
C TRP A 29 -4.32 8.96 -3.34
N LEU A 30 -3.83 9.61 -4.40
CA LEU A 30 -3.35 8.98 -5.63
C LEU A 30 -2.14 8.08 -5.35
N LEU A 31 -1.18 8.51 -4.53
CA LEU A 31 -0.06 7.68 -4.09
C LEU A 31 -0.52 6.46 -3.26
N ARG A 32 -1.51 6.63 -2.37
CA ARG A 32 -2.12 5.51 -1.63
C ARG A 32 -2.72 4.51 -2.61
N PHE A 33 -3.48 4.99 -3.59
CA PHE A 33 -4.07 4.14 -4.62
C PHE A 33 -3.00 3.37 -5.41
N PHE A 34 -1.93 4.04 -5.85
CA PHE A 34 -0.82 3.40 -6.53
C PHE A 34 -0.11 2.36 -5.64
N LYS A 35 0.17 2.69 -4.37
CA LYS A 35 0.79 1.75 -3.43
C LYS A 35 -0.08 0.50 -3.23
N ILE A 36 -1.40 0.66 -3.05
CA ILE A 36 -2.34 -0.45 -2.92
C ILE A 36 -2.38 -1.28 -4.20
N ARG A 37 -2.42 -0.64 -5.37
CA ARG A 37 -2.41 -1.32 -6.67
C ARG A 37 -1.15 -2.16 -6.85
N LEU A 38 0.00 -1.58 -6.57
CA LEU A 38 1.32 -2.22 -6.68
C LEU A 38 1.48 -3.35 -5.67
N HIS A 39 0.92 -3.18 -4.47
CA HIS A 39 0.83 -4.22 -3.45
C HIS A 39 -0.04 -5.40 -3.91
N ASN A 40 -1.25 -5.14 -4.42
CA ASN A 40 -2.13 -6.19 -4.96
C ASN A 40 -1.49 -6.92 -6.14
N TRP A 41 -0.74 -6.24 -7.00
CA TRP A 41 0.02 -6.87 -8.07
C TRP A 41 1.12 -7.78 -7.55
N LYS A 42 1.90 -7.33 -6.56
CA LYS A 42 2.91 -8.17 -5.90
C LYS A 42 2.27 -9.38 -5.23
N LYS A 43 1.15 -9.21 -4.53
CA LYS A 43 0.38 -10.30 -3.92
C LYS A 43 -0.09 -11.30 -4.97
N CYS A 44 -0.66 -10.83 -6.08
CA CYS A 44 -1.10 -11.70 -7.18
C CYS A 44 0.07 -12.45 -7.83
N GLY A 45 1.24 -11.81 -7.96
CA GLY A 45 2.47 -12.47 -8.40
C GLY A 45 2.95 -13.56 -7.43
N ALA A 46 2.95 -13.27 -6.13
CA ALA A 46 3.30 -14.23 -5.09
C ALA A 46 2.30 -15.41 -5.01
N GLN A 47 0.99 -15.15 -5.16
CA GLN A 47 -0.03 -16.20 -5.27
C GLN A 47 0.19 -17.10 -6.49
N LYS A 48 0.51 -16.52 -7.65
CA LYS A 48 0.82 -17.30 -8.86
C LYS A 48 2.07 -18.16 -8.69
N ALA A 49 3.08 -17.66 -7.98
CA ALA A 49 4.28 -18.43 -7.67
C ALA A 49 3.95 -19.60 -6.74
N LEU A 50 3.20 -19.34 -5.67
CA LEU A 50 2.73 -20.36 -4.74
C LEU A 50 1.88 -21.44 -5.41
N ASP A 51 0.91 -21.04 -6.25
CA ASP A 51 0.09 -21.98 -7.04
C ASP A 51 0.93 -22.86 -7.97
N ARG A 52 2.02 -22.31 -8.53
CA ARG A 52 2.93 -23.08 -9.38
C ARG A 52 3.69 -24.13 -8.57
N GLU A 53 4.26 -23.73 -7.43
CA GLU A 53 4.98 -24.65 -6.54
C GLU A 53 4.05 -25.73 -5.96
N LEU A 54 2.82 -25.38 -5.57
CA LEU A 54 1.81 -26.34 -5.12
C LEU A 54 1.40 -27.33 -6.22
N LYS A 55 1.26 -26.87 -7.47
CA LYS A 55 0.99 -27.76 -8.59
C LYS A 55 2.16 -28.71 -8.84
N GLN A 56 3.40 -28.21 -8.80
CA GLN A 56 4.60 -29.04 -8.96
C GLN A 56 4.72 -30.09 -7.84
N LEU A 57 4.48 -29.68 -6.60
CA LEU A 57 4.41 -30.59 -5.44
C LEU A 57 3.34 -31.67 -5.63
N GLY A 58 2.11 -31.28 -6.00
CA GLY A 58 1.01 -32.22 -6.24
C GLY A 58 1.31 -33.21 -7.37
N THR A 59 1.97 -32.75 -8.43
CA THR A 59 2.37 -33.61 -9.56
C THR A 59 3.48 -34.58 -9.14
N GLY A 60 4.44 -34.11 -8.33
CA GLY A 60 5.51 -34.92 -7.76
C GLY A 60 4.97 -36.03 -6.84
N ILE A 61 4.10 -35.67 -5.90
CA ILE A 61 3.45 -36.62 -4.98
C ILE A 61 2.62 -37.64 -5.76
N TYR A 62 1.82 -37.20 -6.74
CA TYR A 62 1.03 -38.10 -7.57
C TYR A 62 1.90 -39.08 -8.36
N SER A 63 3.06 -38.64 -8.88
CA SER A 63 3.97 -39.52 -9.61
C SER A 63 4.62 -40.59 -8.73
N LEU A 64 4.89 -40.27 -7.47
CA LEU A 64 5.45 -41.20 -6.47
C LEU A 64 4.38 -42.17 -5.98
N TYR A 65 3.17 -41.67 -5.72
CA TYR A 65 2.01 -42.49 -5.38
C TYR A 65 1.66 -43.49 -6.49
N ALA A 66 1.69 -43.07 -7.76
CA ALA A 66 1.44 -43.94 -8.90
C ALA A 66 2.51 -45.04 -9.10
N ARG A 67 3.66 -44.95 -8.43
CA ARG A 67 4.74 -45.95 -8.43
C ARG A 67 4.68 -46.90 -7.23
N ASP A 68 3.62 -46.85 -6.41
CA ASP A 68 3.47 -47.60 -5.16
C ASP A 68 4.58 -47.28 -4.12
N GLU A 69 5.30 -46.16 -4.28
CA GLU A 69 6.20 -45.65 -3.26
C GLU A 69 5.38 -44.98 -2.15
N GLY A 70 5.01 -45.78 -1.14
CA GLY A 70 4.18 -45.35 -0.01
C GLY A 70 4.81 -44.26 0.87
N ASP A 71 6.13 -44.06 0.79
CA ASP A 71 6.87 -43.10 1.64
C ASP A 71 7.31 -41.82 0.90
N TRP A 72 6.40 -41.28 0.08
CA TRP A 72 6.61 -40.04 -0.67
C TRP A 72 6.85 -38.82 0.24
N GLN A 73 6.45 -38.86 1.51
CA GLN A 73 6.71 -37.78 2.49
C GLN A 73 8.20 -37.65 2.85
N ASN A 74 8.93 -38.76 2.83
CA ASN A 74 10.37 -38.79 3.09
C ASN A 74 11.20 -38.62 1.81
N ALA A 75 10.56 -38.57 0.64
CA ALA A 75 11.26 -38.33 -0.61
C ALA A 75 11.97 -36.95 -0.58
N PRO A 76 13.29 -36.89 -0.84
CA PRO A 76 14.05 -35.65 -0.75
C PRO A 76 13.55 -34.57 -1.73
N SER A 77 12.99 -34.98 -2.88
CA SER A 77 12.33 -34.09 -3.84
C SER A 77 11.08 -33.42 -3.28
N VAL A 78 10.24 -34.17 -2.56
CA VAL A 78 9.02 -33.67 -1.92
C VAL A 78 9.37 -32.74 -0.76
N GLN A 79 10.39 -33.07 0.05
CA GLN A 79 10.83 -32.19 1.13
C GLN A 79 11.42 -30.86 0.61
N GLN A 80 12.17 -30.87 -0.49
CA GLN A 80 12.64 -29.63 -1.12
C GLN A 80 11.48 -28.77 -1.63
N GLN A 81 10.48 -29.38 -2.27
CA GLN A 81 9.30 -28.67 -2.76
C GLN A 81 8.44 -28.12 -1.61
N ILE A 82 8.29 -28.85 -0.49
CA ILE A 82 7.61 -28.34 0.71
C ILE A 82 8.33 -27.11 1.28
N ARG A 83 9.68 -27.09 1.28
CA ARG A 83 10.45 -25.91 1.71
C ARG A 83 10.20 -24.71 0.78
N ALA A 84 10.17 -24.94 -0.53
CA ALA A 84 9.87 -23.89 -1.52
C ALA A 84 8.46 -23.31 -1.33
N VAL A 85 7.46 -24.16 -1.07
CA VAL A 85 6.09 -23.73 -0.76
C VAL A 85 6.05 -22.89 0.52
N LYS A 86 6.70 -23.35 1.61
CA LYS A 86 6.78 -22.57 2.87
C LYS A 86 7.45 -21.21 2.69
N GLU A 87 8.49 -21.13 1.87
CA GLU A 87 9.16 -19.86 1.57
C GLU A 87 8.25 -18.92 0.76
N ALA A 88 7.49 -19.47 -0.19
CA ALA A 88 6.50 -18.70 -0.96
C ALA A 88 5.33 -18.22 -0.09
N GLU A 89 4.83 -19.05 0.84
CA GLU A 89 3.83 -18.65 1.86
C GLU A 89 4.35 -17.53 2.75
N GLY A 90 5.61 -17.62 3.20
CA GLY A 90 6.25 -16.57 3.99
C GLY A 90 6.29 -15.23 3.27
N LYS A 91 6.59 -15.22 1.97
CA LYS A 91 6.55 -14.00 1.13
C LYS A 91 5.15 -13.43 0.98
N LEU A 92 4.13 -14.29 0.94
CA LEU A 92 2.73 -13.88 0.88
C LEU A 92 2.27 -13.22 2.20
N LEU A 93 2.63 -13.82 3.34
CA LEU A 93 2.33 -13.31 4.68
C LEU A 93 2.99 -11.95 4.93
N GLN A 94 4.25 -11.78 4.52
CA GLN A 94 4.95 -10.49 4.60
C GLN A 94 4.30 -9.42 3.72
N ALA A 95 3.71 -9.82 2.60
CA ALA A 95 2.96 -8.90 1.76
C ALA A 95 1.75 -8.36 2.55
N ASP A 96 0.97 -9.21 3.21
CA ASP A 96 -0.26 -8.78 3.90
C ASP A 96 -0.01 -7.78 5.05
N ALA A 97 1.12 -7.87 5.75
CA ALA A 97 1.51 -6.90 6.78
C ALA A 97 1.75 -5.47 6.23
N LEU A 98 2.04 -5.32 4.94
CA LEU A 98 2.38 -4.03 4.33
C LEU A 98 1.16 -3.11 4.15
N ARG A 99 -0.05 -3.67 4.18
CA ARG A 99 -1.29 -2.92 3.95
C ARG A 99 -1.62 -1.99 5.12
N GLU A 100 -1.52 -2.47 6.35
CA GLU A 100 -1.72 -1.67 7.56
C GLU A 100 -0.70 -0.52 7.65
N ALA A 101 0.55 -0.79 7.27
CA ALA A 101 1.59 0.23 7.22
C ALA A 101 1.30 1.34 6.19
N ILE A 102 0.71 1.00 5.03
CA ILE A 102 0.31 1.99 4.01
C ILE A 102 -0.82 2.88 4.52
N ASP A 103 -1.79 2.31 5.23
CA ASP A 103 -2.92 3.07 5.77
C ASP A 103 -2.49 3.98 6.94
N ALA A 104 -1.61 3.49 7.83
CA ALA A 104 -1.01 4.31 8.88
C ALA A 104 -0.17 5.47 8.33
N ASP A 105 0.71 5.22 7.33
CA ASP A 105 1.51 6.25 6.66
C ASP A 105 0.62 7.33 6.03
N TYR A 106 -0.52 6.95 5.42
CA TYR A 106 -1.45 7.91 4.84
C TYR A 106 -2.18 8.75 5.89
N ALA A 107 -2.64 8.14 6.99
CA ALA A 107 -3.33 8.84 8.08
C ALA A 107 -2.43 9.89 8.73
N GLU A 108 -1.20 9.50 9.09
CA GLU A 108 -0.19 10.40 9.66
C GLU A 108 0.10 11.58 8.71
N LYS A 109 0.27 11.28 7.42
CA LYS A 109 0.55 12.27 6.40
C LYS A 109 -0.63 13.21 6.15
N LYS A 110 -1.86 12.74 6.27
CA LYS A 110 -3.05 13.59 6.13
C LYS A 110 -3.13 14.60 7.28
N GLU A 111 -2.91 14.16 8.51
CA GLU A 111 -2.90 15.05 9.68
C GLU A 111 -1.79 16.10 9.59
N LYS A 112 -0.57 15.70 9.20
CA LYS A 112 0.53 16.67 8.98
C LYS A 112 0.20 17.76 7.95
N ILE A 113 -0.53 17.43 6.89
CA ILE A 113 -1.00 18.44 5.91
C ILE A 113 -2.04 19.35 6.58
N ARG A 114 -2.99 18.77 7.30
CA ARG A 114 -4.03 19.52 7.99
C ARG A 114 -3.43 20.53 8.98
N GLU A 115 -2.49 20.10 9.82
CA GLU A 115 -1.79 20.96 10.79
C GLU A 115 -1.00 22.08 10.10
N LYS A 116 -0.22 21.74 9.06
CA LYS A 116 0.60 22.71 8.31
C LYS A 116 -0.26 23.81 7.66
N TYR A 117 -1.43 23.47 7.15
CA TYR A 117 -2.35 24.42 6.52
C TYR A 117 -3.24 25.16 7.53
N ALA A 118 -3.59 24.53 8.67
CA ALA A 118 -4.27 25.19 9.78
C ALA A 118 -3.40 26.31 10.37
N ALA A 119 -2.12 26.04 10.63
CA ALA A 119 -1.17 27.05 11.10
C ALA A 119 -1.01 28.22 10.11
N ARG A 120 -0.99 27.93 8.80
CA ARG A 120 -0.91 28.96 7.75
C ARG A 120 -2.19 29.78 7.60
N LYS A 121 -3.36 29.16 7.78
CA LYS A 121 -4.66 29.88 7.79
C LYS A 121 -4.79 30.78 9.02
N ALA A 122 -4.35 30.33 10.20
CA ALA A 122 -4.36 31.13 11.42
C ALA A 122 -3.44 32.36 11.32
N ALA A 123 -2.29 32.22 10.66
CA ALA A 123 -1.35 33.32 10.42
C ALA A 123 -1.88 34.41 9.46
N ILE A 124 -2.93 34.13 8.68
CA ILE A 124 -3.55 35.11 7.76
C ILE A 124 -4.65 35.93 8.47
N GLY A 125 -4.97 35.60 9.73
CA GLY A 125 -5.86 36.39 10.60
C GLY A 125 -7.34 36.37 10.21
N PRO A 126 -8.26 36.53 11.18
CA PRO A 126 -9.64 36.91 10.93
C PRO A 126 -9.75 38.44 11.07
N GLU A 127 -9.71 39.20 9.97
CA GLU A 127 -10.22 40.57 10.00
C GLU A 127 -11.21 40.75 8.85
N GLY A 128 -12.42 40.33 9.18
CA GLY A 128 -13.66 40.66 8.49
C GLY A 128 -14.72 40.85 9.56
N GLU A 129 -14.56 41.91 10.37
CA GLU A 129 -15.65 42.68 10.98
C GLU A 129 -15.61 44.09 10.37
#